data_AF-A0A178YQX4-F1
#
_entry.id   AF-A0A178YQX4-F1
#
_cell.length_a   1.000
_cell.length_b   1.000
_cell.length_c   1.000
_cell.angle_alpha   90.00
_cell.angle_beta   90.00
_cell.angle_gamma   90.00
#
_symmetry.space_group_name_H-M   'P 1'
#
loop_
_entity.id
_entity.type
_entity.pdbx_description
1 polymer ?
#
loop_
_entity_poly.entity_id
_entity_poly.type
_entity_poly.pdbx_seq_one_letter_code
_entity_poly.pdbx_strand_id
1 'polypeptide(L)'
;MQDHLDAQAARIGLRLRPRIRLRGFDDICRMASAGAGVGIVPETAARRCRKSMQISVKRLAEDWAVRRLSLCTRSDTELTPLAQSLLEHLEGEGEGPVFTLTKYKG
;
A
#
# COMPACT_ATOMS: atom_id res chain seq x y z
N MET A 1 3.13 -2.16 -6.21
CA MET A 1 1.86 -1.39 -6.24
C MET A 1 1.43 -1.11 -7.66
N GLN A 2 2.34 -0.62 -8.51
CA GLN A 2 2.08 -0.40 -9.94
C GLN A 2 1.44 -1.63 -10.60
N ASP A 3 2.01 -2.82 -10.39
CA ASP A 3 1.51 -4.07 -11.01
C ASP A 3 0.08 -4.41 -10.60
N HIS A 4 -0.33 -4.09 -9.36
CA HIS A 4 -1.70 -4.29 -8.90
C HIS A 4 -2.67 -3.39 -9.68
N LEU A 5 -2.32 -2.11 -9.86
CA LEU A 5 -3.15 -1.17 -10.62
C LEU A 5 -3.24 -1.56 -12.09
N ASP A 6 -2.12 -1.99 -12.68
CA ASP A 6 -2.08 -2.45 -14.07
C ASP A 6 -2.93 -3.71 -14.26
N ALA A 7 -2.91 -4.65 -13.30
CA ALA A 7 -3.76 -5.84 -13.30
C ALA A 7 -5.26 -5.48 -13.17
N GLN A 8 -5.62 -4.52 -12.29
CA GLN A 8 -7.02 -4.08 -12.16
C GLN A 8 -7.51 -3.38 -13.43
N ALA A 9 -6.68 -2.54 -14.06
CA ALA A 9 -7.01 -1.93 -15.33
C ALA A 9 -7.22 -2.98 -16.44
N ALA A 10 -6.33 -3.98 -16.50
CA ALA A 10 -6.44 -5.05 -17.50
C ALA A 10 -7.74 -5.87 -17.34
N ARG A 11 -8.20 -6.09 -16.09
CA ARG A 11 -9.48 -6.79 -15.81
C ARG A 11 -10.71 -6.09 -16.38
N ILE A 12 -10.65 -4.77 -16.59
CA ILE A 12 -11.72 -3.97 -17.21
C ILE A 12 -11.40 -3.60 -18.66
N GLY A 13 -10.43 -4.28 -19.29
CA GLY A 13 -10.05 -4.04 -20.68
C GLY A 13 -9.27 -2.74 -20.91
N LEU A 14 -8.76 -2.10 -19.85
CA LEU A 14 -7.99 -0.86 -19.93
C LEU A 14 -6.50 -1.11 -19.71
N ARG A 15 -5.67 -0.20 -20.24
CA ARG A 15 -4.24 -0.13 -19.94
C ARG A 15 -3.91 1.25 -19.40
N LEU A 16 -3.35 1.31 -18.19
CA LEU A 16 -2.88 2.57 -17.61
C LEU A 16 -1.68 3.08 -18.42
N ARG A 17 -1.72 4.36 -18.80
CA ARG A 17 -0.61 5.06 -19.48
C ARG A 17 -0.13 6.20 -18.57
N PRO A 18 0.69 5.92 -17.56
CA PRO A 18 1.21 6.95 -16.68
C PRO A 18 2.13 7.90 -17.46
N ARG A 19 1.91 9.21 -17.32
CA ARG A 19 2.76 10.24 -17.93
C ARG A 19 4.13 10.36 -17.28
N ILE A 20 4.20 10.06 -15.98
CA ILE A 20 5.40 10.18 -15.14
C ILE A 20 5.42 8.96 -14.21
N ARG A 21 6.58 8.31 -14.06
CA ARG A 21 6.81 7.25 -13.07
C ARG A 21 7.76 7.78 -11.99
N LEU A 22 7.33 7.68 -10.74
CA LEU A 22 8.06 8.14 -9.57
C LEU A 22 8.23 6.96 -8.60
N ARG A 23 9.28 7.01 -7.77
CA ARG A 23 9.61 5.92 -6.85
C ARG A 23 8.89 6.04 -5.51
N GLY A 24 8.64 7.27 -5.03
CA GLY A 24 8.00 7.52 -3.74
C GLY A 24 6.56 8.03 -3.84
N PHE A 25 5.73 7.67 -2.86
CA PHE A 25 4.37 8.22 -2.74
C PHE A 25 4.38 9.73 -2.43
N ASP A 26 5.38 10.19 -1.68
CA ASP A 26 5.54 11.61 -1.37
C ASP A 26 5.90 12.40 -2.63
N ASP A 27 6.68 11.81 -3.56
CA ASP A 27 6.99 12.42 -4.86
C ASP A 27 5.73 12.53 -5.73
N ILE A 28 4.88 11.50 -5.73
CA ILE A 28 3.60 11.52 -6.44
C ILE A 28 2.71 12.64 -5.90
N CYS A 29 2.59 12.76 -4.57
CA CYS A 29 1.80 13.81 -3.94
C CYS A 29 2.36 15.21 -4.22
N ARG A 30 3.69 15.36 -4.19
CA ARG A 30 4.37 16.60 -4.53
C ARG A 30 4.07 17.02 -5.97
N MET A 31 4.19 16.11 -6.93
CA MET A 31 3.88 16.39 -8.33
C MET A 31 2.40 16.74 -8.54
N ALA A 32 1.50 16.05 -7.83
CA ALA A 32 0.06 16.39 -7.85
C ALA A 32 -0.20 17.81 -7.30
N SER A 33 0.44 18.19 -6.17
CA SER A 33 0.32 19.56 -5.63
C SER A 33 0.88 20.64 -6.55
N ALA A 34 1.86 20.29 -7.39
CA ALA A 34 2.43 21.16 -8.41
C ALA A 34 1.60 21.23 -9.70
N GLY A 35 0.42 20.58 -9.75
CA GLY A 35 -0.47 20.60 -10.91
C GLY A 35 -0.08 19.64 -12.04
N ALA A 36 0.87 18.73 -11.83
CA ALA A 36 1.30 17.79 -12.86
C ALA A 36 0.25 16.71 -13.21
N GLY A 37 -0.80 16.56 -12.39
CA GLY A 37 -1.93 15.65 -12.62
C GLY A 37 -2.39 14.93 -11.36
N VAL A 38 -2.96 13.75 -11.54
CA VAL A 38 -3.48 12.88 -10.47
C VAL A 38 -2.62 11.63 -10.30
N GLY A 39 -2.62 11.06 -9.11
CA GLY A 39 -1.91 9.82 -8.78
C GLY A 39 -2.74 8.94 -7.85
N ILE A 40 -2.49 7.63 -7.89
CA ILE A 40 -3.08 6.65 -6.98
C ILE A 40 -2.00 6.24 -5.98
N VAL A 41 -2.26 6.44 -4.69
CA VAL A 41 -1.34 6.15 -3.59
C VAL A 41 -2.08 5.49 -2.42
N PRO A 42 -1.39 4.81 -1.49
CA PRO A 42 -2.02 4.32 -0.27
C PRO A 42 -2.61 5.48 0.55
N GLU A 43 -3.74 5.23 1.21
CA GLU A 43 -4.44 6.24 2.00
C GLU A 43 -3.56 6.86 3.10
N THR A 44 -2.71 6.06 3.75
CA THR A 44 -1.77 6.52 4.77
C THR A 44 -0.80 7.57 4.22
N ALA A 45 -0.29 7.37 3.01
CA ALA A 45 0.57 8.32 2.32
C ALA A 45 -0.21 9.59 1.93
N ALA A 46 -1.41 9.44 1.34
CA ALA A 46 -2.25 10.59 0.99
C ALA A 46 -2.59 11.46 2.20
N ARG A 47 -2.99 10.84 3.32
CA ARG A 47 -3.29 11.53 4.58
C ARG A 47 -2.07 12.25 5.14
N ARG A 48 -0.89 11.62 5.09
CA ARG A 48 0.36 12.23 5.53
C ARG A 48 0.71 13.46 4.69
N CYS A 49 0.70 13.35 3.37
CA CYS A 49 1.04 14.45 2.47
C CYS A 49 0.02 15.58 2.52
N ARG A 50 -1.28 15.29 2.72
CA ARG A 50 -2.32 16.33 2.87
C ARG A 50 -2.07 17.27 4.06
N LYS A 51 -1.29 16.85 5.07
CA LYS A 51 -0.92 17.71 6.20
C LYS A 51 0.03 18.84 5.79
N SER A 52 0.83 18.66 4.74
CA SER A 52 1.89 19.58 4.33
C SER A 52 1.82 20.05 2.88
N MET A 53 0.90 19.51 2.07
CA MET A 53 0.74 19.82 0.65
C MET A 53 -0.72 20.11 0.31
N GLN A 54 -0.94 21.06 -0.60
CA GLN A 54 -2.28 21.36 -1.14
C GLN A 54 -2.68 20.29 -2.17
N ILE A 55 -3.22 19.18 -1.68
CA ILE A 55 -3.78 18.11 -2.51
C ILE A 55 -5.20 17.77 -2.06
N SER A 56 -6.06 17.48 -3.04
CA SER A 56 -7.36 16.85 -2.78
C SER A 56 -7.20 15.33 -2.79
N VAL A 57 -7.83 14.66 -1.83
CA VAL A 57 -7.77 13.20 -1.68
C VAL A 57 -9.18 12.64 -1.83
N LYS A 58 -9.34 11.68 -2.75
CA LYS A 58 -10.58 10.89 -2.90
C LYS A 58 -10.26 9.41 -2.71
N ARG A 59 -11.06 8.73 -1.89
CA ARG A 59 -10.94 7.29 -1.66
C ARG A 59 -11.54 6.55 -2.85
N LEU A 60 -10.87 5.49 -3.29
CA LEU A 60 -11.41 4.52 -4.24
C LEU A 60 -12.41 3.62 -3.50
N ALA A 61 -13.58 3.42 -4.10
CA ALA A 61 -14.70 2.71 -3.47
C ALA A 61 -14.65 1.19 -3.71
N GLU A 62 -13.81 0.76 -4.64
CA GLU A 62 -13.73 -0.60 -5.11
C GLU A 62 -12.96 -1.49 -4.13
N ASP A 63 -13.42 -2.73 -3.94
CA ASP A 63 -12.82 -3.69 -2.99
C ASP A 63 -11.33 -3.97 -3.24
N TRP A 64 -10.91 -3.92 -4.51
CA TRP A 64 -9.52 -4.12 -4.88
C TRP A 64 -8.59 -3.01 -4.36
N ALA A 65 -9.14 -1.84 -4.01
CA ALA A 65 -8.37 -0.71 -3.51
C ALA A 65 -8.01 -0.86 -2.02
N VAL A 66 -8.62 -1.83 -1.32
CA VAL A 66 -8.27 -2.15 0.06
C VAL A 66 -6.91 -2.85 0.08
N ARG A 67 -5.93 -2.19 0.71
CA ARG A 67 -4.60 -2.76 0.87
C ARG A 67 -4.62 -3.85 1.93
N ARG A 68 -4.35 -5.08 1.53
CA ARG A 68 -4.08 -6.20 2.44
C ARG A 68 -2.58 -6.30 2.69
N LEU A 69 -2.18 -6.20 3.96
CA LEU A 69 -0.83 -6.51 4.39
C LEU A 69 -0.81 -7.92 4.96
N SER A 70 0.26 -8.65 4.70
CA SER A 70 0.44 -10.01 5.18
C SER A 70 1.78 -10.10 5.90
N LEU A 71 1.77 -10.78 7.04
CA LEU A 71 2.99 -11.20 7.73
C LEU A 71 3.30 -12.62 7.25
N CYS A 72 4.54 -12.82 6.80
CA CYS A 72 5.01 -14.09 6.24
C CYS A 72 6.24 -14.55 7.00
N THR A 73 6.20 -15.77 7.52
CA THR A 73 7.32 -16.47 8.16
C THR A 73 7.59 -17.76 7.39
N ARG A 74 8.84 -18.23 7.39
CA ARG A 74 9.23 -19.49 6.72
C ARG A 74 8.61 -20.70 7.42
N SER A 75 8.61 -20.69 8.75
CA SER A 75 7.90 -21.65 9.60
C SER A 75 7.76 -21.07 11.02
N ASP A 76 6.62 -21.31 11.68
CA ASP A 76 6.38 -20.90 13.07
C ASP A 76 7.38 -21.59 14.04
N THR A 77 7.91 -22.76 13.67
CA THR A 77 8.84 -23.55 14.50
C THR A 77 10.31 -23.14 14.38
N GLU A 78 10.64 -22.21 13.48
CA GLU A 78 12.03 -21.77 13.24
C GLU A 78 12.27 -20.30 13.65
N LEU A 79 11.26 -19.64 14.22
CA LEU A 79 11.42 -18.26 14.66
C LEU A 79 12.29 -18.20 15.91
N THR A 80 13.30 -17.34 15.89
CA THR A 80 14.00 -16.97 17.12
C THR A 80 13.04 -16.25 18.07
N PRO A 81 13.27 -16.28 19.39
CA PRO A 81 12.40 -15.58 20.34
C PRO A 81 12.21 -14.08 20.02
N LEU A 82 13.25 -13.43 19.47
CA LEU A 82 13.17 -12.04 19.01
C LEU A 82 12.26 -11.88 17.79
N ALA A 83 12.33 -12.79 16.82
CA ALA A 83 11.47 -12.76 15.64
C ALA A 83 10.00 -13.04 16.00
N GLN A 84 9.76 -13.94 16.96
CA GLN A 84 8.42 -14.18 17.49
C GLN A 84 7.86 -12.96 18.22
N SER A 85 8.67 -12.32 19.08
CA SER A 85 8.24 -11.09 19.77
C SER A 85 7.91 -9.95 18.79
N LEU A 86 8.69 -9.81 17.70
CA LEU A 86 8.37 -8.86 16.65
C LEU A 86 7.08 -9.22 15.90
N LEU A 87 6.85 -10.51 15.62
CA LEU A 87 5.62 -10.97 14.97
C LEU A 87 4.40 -10.63 15.84
N GLU A 88 4.44 -10.97 17.12
CA GLU A 88 3.38 -10.68 18.10
C GLU A 88 3.12 -9.17 18.21
N HIS A 89 4.18 -8.35 18.23
CA HIS A 89 4.03 -6.89 18.26
C HIS A 89 3.35 -6.35 17.00
N LEU A 90 3.74 -6.83 15.81
CA LEU A 90 3.14 -6.43 14.55
C LEU A 90 1.70 -6.95 14.39
N GLU A 91 1.34 -8.07 15.03
CA GLU A 91 -0.04 -8.57 15.08
C GLU A 91 -0.92 -7.77 16.07
N GLY A 92 -0.35 -7.32 17.19
CA GLY A 92 -1.07 -6.69 18.30
C GLY A 92 -1.41 -5.20 18.13
N GLU A 93 -0.72 -4.44 17.28
CA GLU A 93 -1.03 -3.02 17.04
C GLU A 93 -2.18 -2.82 16.03
N GLY A 94 -3.38 -3.24 16.45
CA GLY A 94 -4.62 -3.15 15.68
C GLY A 94 -5.40 -1.83 15.82
N GLU A 95 -4.75 -0.67 15.60
CA GLU A 95 -5.44 0.52 15.04
C GLU A 95 -5.03 0.76 13.57
N GLY A 96 -4.25 -0.18 13.01
CA GLY A 96 -3.79 -0.28 11.62
C GLY A 96 -4.32 -1.53 10.91
N PRO A 97 -3.98 -1.74 9.63
CA PRO A 97 -4.57 -2.78 8.79
C PRO A 97 -4.37 -4.18 9.38
N VAL A 98 -5.45 -4.93 9.51
CA VAL A 98 -5.45 -6.35 9.95
C VAL A 98 -4.50 -7.15 9.04
N PHE A 99 -3.40 -7.62 9.62
CA PHE A 99 -2.45 -8.46 8.91
C PHE A 99 -3.07 -9.84 8.71
N THR A 100 -3.08 -10.34 7.47
CA THR A 100 -3.43 -11.75 7.23
C THR A 100 -2.17 -12.59 7.32
N LEU A 101 -2.08 -13.45 8.35
CA LEU A 101 -1.00 -14.44 8.46
C LEU A 101 -1.07 -15.39 7.27
N THR A 102 -0.06 -15.34 6.42
CA THR A 102 0.05 -16.24 5.29
C THR A 102 1.22 -17.17 5.54
N LYS A 103 0.93 -18.44 5.86
CA LYS A 103 1.95 -19.47 6.04
C LYS A 103 2.66 -19.71 4.71
N TYR A 104 3.93 -19.34 4.64
CA TYR A 104 4.73 -19.61 3.45
C TYR A 104 5.23 -21.05 3.52
N LYS A 105 4.69 -21.94 2.68
CA LYS A 105 5.25 -23.28 2.48
C LYS A 105 6.46 -23.14 1.55
N GLY A 106 7.66 -23.09 2.10
CA GLY A 106 8.91 -23.03 1.33
C GLY A 106 10.09 -23.58 2.09
#